data_AF-A0A6G0WAX2-F1
#
_entry.id   AF-A0A6G0WAX2-F1
#
_cell.length_a   1.000
_cell.length_b   1.000
_cell.length_c   1.000
_cell.angle_alpha   90.00
_cell.angle_beta   90.00
_cell.angle_gamma   90.00
#
_symmetry.space_group_name_H-M   'P 1'
#
loop_
_entity.id
_entity.type
_entity.pdbx_description
1 polymer ?
#
loop_
_entity_poly.entity_id
_entity_poly.type
_entity_poly.pdbx_seq_one_letter_code
_entity_poly.pdbx_strand_id
1 'polypeptide(L)'
;MKLAKASTITPGKLLFDPVPAGTPLTVRGWGLTADGGNTSKEMLEVQVNALSDKQFKKKLKIKDWPRNSFCAGGVKGKDSCQGDSGGPIVVTEVKDEFVVGVVSWGYGCGEDKKPGVYVRLSDPEVRNFIQQYLNSKSDDDDGDDDDDDDDYAGRS
;
A
#
# COMPACT_ATOMS: atom_id res chain seq x y z
N MET A 1 12.88 18.79 -2.08
CA MET A 1 11.52 18.81 -2.66
C MET A 1 10.52 18.62 -1.53
N LYS A 2 9.46 19.42 -1.44
CA LYS A 2 8.39 19.30 -0.42
C LYS A 2 7.04 19.26 -1.14
N LEU A 3 6.09 18.48 -0.63
CA LEU A 3 4.70 18.51 -1.08
C LEU A 3 4.10 19.89 -0.79
N ALA A 4 3.48 20.53 -1.80
CA ALA A 4 3.13 21.95 -1.77
C ALA A 4 1.62 22.24 -1.59
N LYS A 5 0.73 21.31 -1.97
CA LYS A 5 -0.73 21.47 -1.92
C LYS A 5 -1.41 20.13 -1.63
N ALA A 6 -2.58 20.17 -1.01
CA ALA A 6 -3.48 19.01 -0.92
C ALA A 6 -3.84 18.47 -2.31
N SER A 7 -3.85 17.14 -2.43
CA SER A 7 -4.22 16.45 -3.67
C SER A 7 -5.72 16.54 -3.91
N THR A 8 -6.14 16.73 -5.17
CA THR A 8 -7.54 16.56 -5.60
C THR A 8 -7.85 15.11 -6.00
N ILE A 9 -6.81 14.26 -6.10
CA ILE A 9 -6.96 12.83 -6.37
C ILE A 9 -7.31 12.13 -5.06
N THR A 10 -8.40 11.38 -5.07
CA THR A 10 -8.83 10.55 -3.95
C THR A 10 -7.76 9.51 -3.61
N PRO A 11 -7.26 9.47 -2.36
CA PRO A 11 -6.34 8.43 -1.92
C PRO A 11 -6.97 7.03 -2.02
N GLY A 12 -6.13 6.01 -2.23
CA GLY A 12 -6.57 4.63 -2.13
C GLY A 12 -7.08 4.31 -0.72
N LYS A 13 -8.19 3.58 -0.63
CA LYS A 13 -8.72 3.10 0.64
C LYS A 13 -7.75 2.07 1.22
N LEU A 14 -7.47 2.13 2.52
CA LEU A 14 -6.62 1.17 3.21
C LEU A 14 -7.47 0.18 3.99
N LEU A 15 -7.07 -1.09 4.00
CA LEU A 15 -7.66 -2.11 4.87
C LEU A 15 -6.56 -2.70 5.76
N PHE A 16 -6.75 -2.56 7.07
CA PHE A 16 -5.81 -3.02 8.09
C PHE A 16 -6.19 -4.40 8.68
N ASP A 17 -7.15 -5.08 8.07
CA ASP A 17 -7.57 -6.41 8.51
C ASP A 17 -6.63 -7.49 7.97
N PRO A 18 -6.44 -8.60 8.72
CA PRO A 18 -5.64 -9.71 8.24
C PRO A 18 -6.19 -10.29 6.95
N VAL A 19 -5.33 -10.45 5.93
CA VAL A 19 -5.72 -11.07 4.66
C VAL A 19 -5.62 -12.60 4.77
N PRO A 20 -6.73 -13.36 4.64
CA PRO A 20 -6.69 -14.82 4.71
C PRO A 20 -5.89 -15.45 3.56
N ALA A 21 -5.37 -16.64 3.78
CA ALA A 21 -4.72 -17.40 2.71
C ALA A 21 -5.74 -17.80 1.64
N GLY A 22 -5.34 -17.73 0.37
CA GLY A 22 -6.20 -18.01 -0.77
C GLY A 22 -7.01 -16.81 -1.26
N THR A 23 -7.04 -15.70 -0.50
CA THR A 23 -7.70 -14.46 -0.96
C THR A 23 -7.08 -13.99 -2.27
N PRO A 24 -7.89 -13.76 -3.32
CA PRO A 24 -7.41 -13.19 -4.57
C PRO A 24 -7.07 -11.72 -4.36
N LEU A 25 -5.86 -11.34 -4.76
CA LEU A 25 -5.32 -10.00 -4.66
C LEU A 25 -4.83 -9.54 -6.03
N THR A 26 -4.87 -8.24 -6.27
CA THR A 26 -4.37 -7.64 -7.52
C THR A 26 -3.18 -6.74 -7.21
N VAL A 27 -2.07 -6.97 -7.89
CA VAL A 27 -0.87 -6.12 -7.81
C VAL A 27 -0.81 -5.27 -9.07
N ARG A 28 -0.42 -3.99 -8.94
CA ARG A 28 -0.32 -3.05 -10.06
C ARG A 28 1.01 -2.33 -10.10
N GLY A 29 1.51 -2.05 -11.30
CA GLY A 29 2.73 -1.28 -11.48
C GLY A 29 3.20 -1.12 -12.92
N TRP A 30 4.36 -0.48 -13.07
CA TRP A 30 5.03 -0.18 -14.34
C TRP A 30 6.42 -0.82 -14.42
N GLY A 31 6.74 -1.70 -13.47
CA GLY A 31 8.02 -2.40 -13.40
C GLY A 31 8.27 -3.31 -14.60
N LEU A 32 9.32 -4.11 -14.48
CA LEU A 32 9.71 -5.02 -15.53
C LEU A 32 8.61 -6.05 -15.83
N THR A 33 8.39 -6.32 -17.11
CA THR A 33 7.42 -7.34 -17.56
C THR A 33 7.97 -8.77 -17.51
N ALA A 34 9.28 -8.90 -17.27
CA ALA A 34 10.00 -10.15 -17.04
C ALA A 34 11.32 -9.82 -16.31
N ASP A 35 11.92 -10.80 -15.62
CA ASP A 35 13.21 -10.59 -14.93
C ASP A 35 14.31 -10.18 -15.94
N GLY A 36 14.98 -9.07 -15.67
CA GLY A 36 15.95 -8.46 -16.60
C GLY A 36 15.36 -7.91 -17.91
N GLY A 37 14.03 -7.83 -18.02
CA GLY A 37 13.31 -7.33 -19.19
C GLY A 37 13.20 -5.80 -19.24
N ASN A 38 12.16 -5.31 -19.92
CA ASN A 38 11.85 -3.89 -20.02
C ASN A 38 10.70 -3.50 -19.09
N THR A 39 10.73 -2.26 -18.59
CA THR A 39 9.60 -1.65 -17.88
C THR A 39 8.40 -1.45 -18.80
N SER A 40 7.22 -1.38 -18.21
CA SER A 40 6.00 -1.07 -18.94
C SER A 40 5.82 0.45 -19.12
N LYS A 41 5.28 0.86 -20.27
CA LYS A 41 4.84 2.25 -20.50
C LYS A 41 3.43 2.52 -19.96
N GLU A 42 2.70 1.46 -19.65
CA GLU A 42 1.32 1.49 -19.18
C GLU A 42 1.22 0.79 -17.82
N MET A 43 0.21 1.14 -17.03
CA MET A 43 -0.04 0.45 -15.77
C MET A 43 -0.51 -0.96 -16.08
N LEU A 44 0.19 -1.95 -15.56
CA LEU A 44 -0.21 -3.35 -15.68
C LEU A 44 -0.73 -3.85 -14.34
N GLU A 45 -1.53 -4.91 -14.41
CA GLU A 45 -2.02 -5.60 -13.23
C GLU A 45 -1.95 -7.11 -13.38
N VAL A 46 -1.79 -7.80 -12.25
CA VAL A 46 -1.82 -9.26 -12.19
C VAL A 46 -2.51 -9.73 -10.92
N GLN A 47 -3.38 -10.73 -11.05
CA GLN A 47 -4.00 -11.38 -9.90
C GLN A 47 -3.10 -12.48 -9.33
N VAL A 48 -2.87 -12.43 -8.02
CA VAL A 48 -2.13 -13.41 -7.22
C VAL A 48 -2.92 -13.78 -5.97
N ASN A 49 -2.70 -14.98 -5.43
CA ASN A 49 -3.40 -15.40 -4.21
C ASN A 49 -2.50 -15.23 -2.98
N ALA A 50 -3.06 -14.69 -1.90
CA ALA A 50 -2.41 -14.61 -0.61
C ALA A 50 -2.00 -16.01 -0.10
N LEU A 51 -0.86 -16.09 0.59
CA LEU A 51 -0.34 -17.32 1.17
C LEU A 51 -0.35 -17.23 2.70
N SER A 52 -0.63 -18.36 3.34
CA SER A 52 -0.42 -18.49 4.80
C SER A 52 1.06 -18.36 5.15
N ASP A 53 1.37 -17.95 6.38
CA ASP A 53 2.74 -17.90 6.89
C ASP A 53 3.47 -19.24 6.77
N LYS A 54 2.74 -20.36 6.92
CA LYS A 54 3.28 -21.71 6.71
C LYS A 54 3.69 -21.94 5.25
N GLN A 55 2.87 -21.50 4.30
CA GLN A 55 3.18 -21.58 2.87
C GLN A 55 4.33 -20.65 2.49
N PHE A 56 4.36 -19.43 3.03
CA PHE A 56 5.47 -18.47 2.88
C PHE A 56 6.79 -19.14 3.28
N LYS A 57 6.93 -19.56 4.55
CA LYS A 57 8.13 -20.27 5.05
C LYS A 57 8.57 -21.40 4.14
N LYS A 58 7.61 -22.25 3.76
CA LYS A 58 7.87 -23.44 2.95
C LYS A 58 8.36 -23.08 1.55
N LYS A 59 7.76 -22.08 0.90
CA LYS A 59 8.12 -21.67 -0.47
C LYS A 59 9.46 -20.96 -0.52
N LEU A 60 9.73 -20.03 0.41
CA LEU A 60 11.00 -19.30 0.45
C LEU A 60 12.14 -20.06 1.14
N LYS A 61 11.85 -21.20 1.78
CA LYS A 61 12.84 -22.02 2.51
C LYS A 61 13.62 -21.22 3.58
N ILE A 62 12.96 -20.23 4.17
CA ILE A 62 13.52 -19.38 5.23
C ILE A 62 13.06 -19.87 6.61
N LYS A 63 13.93 -19.75 7.60
CA LYS A 63 13.62 -20.10 9.00
C LYS A 63 12.91 -18.94 9.72
N ASP A 64 13.44 -17.74 9.54
CA ASP A 64 12.93 -16.50 10.09
C ASP A 64 12.57 -15.53 8.96
N TRP A 65 11.52 -14.74 9.17
CA TRP A 65 11.10 -13.68 8.26
C TRP A 65 10.48 -12.53 9.05
N PRO A 66 10.48 -11.30 8.51
CA PRO A 66 9.84 -10.18 9.17
C PRO A 66 8.32 -10.42 9.31
N ARG A 67 7.80 -10.38 10.56
CA ARG A 67 6.37 -10.62 10.84
C ARG A 67 5.46 -9.59 10.16
N ASN A 68 5.99 -8.40 9.90
CA ASN A 68 5.36 -7.34 9.13
C ASN A 68 5.31 -7.60 7.61
N SER A 69 5.57 -8.83 7.16
CA SER A 69 5.52 -9.23 5.75
C SER A 69 4.50 -10.36 5.52
N PHE A 70 3.95 -10.42 4.31
CA PHE A 70 3.20 -11.56 3.80
C PHE A 70 3.60 -11.88 2.36
N CYS A 71 3.24 -13.07 1.89
CA CYS A 71 3.50 -13.49 0.52
C CYS A 71 2.21 -13.68 -0.26
N ALA A 72 2.29 -13.45 -1.57
CA ALA A 72 1.25 -13.81 -2.51
C ALA A 72 1.84 -14.42 -3.79
N GLY A 73 1.10 -15.29 -4.47
CA GLY A 73 1.49 -15.86 -5.75
C GLY A 73 2.43 -17.06 -5.64
N GLY A 74 3.53 -17.03 -6.40
CA GLY A 74 4.41 -18.19 -6.62
C GLY A 74 3.76 -19.21 -7.57
N VAL A 75 3.10 -18.68 -8.60
CA VAL A 75 2.56 -19.36 -9.77
C VAL A 75 3.34 -18.82 -10.97
N LYS A 76 3.78 -19.70 -11.86
CA LYS A 76 4.57 -19.32 -13.04
C LYS A 76 3.87 -18.22 -13.85
N GLY A 77 4.61 -17.17 -14.20
CA GLY A 77 4.17 -16.05 -15.01
C GLY A 77 3.31 -15.01 -14.27
N LYS A 78 3.16 -15.10 -12.95
CA LYS A 78 2.34 -14.16 -12.17
C LYS A 78 3.08 -13.66 -10.93
N ASP A 79 3.55 -12.42 -11.00
CA ASP A 79 4.25 -11.75 -9.89
C ASP A 79 4.37 -10.24 -10.16
N SER A 80 4.70 -9.47 -9.12
CA SER A 80 5.35 -8.16 -9.29
C SER A 80 6.81 -8.33 -9.67
N CYS A 81 7.44 -7.27 -10.16
CA CYS A 81 8.84 -7.31 -10.59
C CYS A 81 9.62 -6.04 -10.23
N GLN A 82 10.89 -5.96 -10.64
CA GLN A 82 11.73 -4.80 -10.33
C GLN A 82 11.09 -3.52 -10.91
N GLY A 83 11.05 -2.46 -10.11
CA GLY A 83 10.35 -1.22 -10.43
C GLY A 83 8.91 -1.15 -9.93
N ASP A 84 8.32 -2.26 -9.47
CA ASP A 84 7.00 -2.24 -8.82
C ASP A 84 7.08 -1.98 -7.31
N SER A 85 8.27 -1.99 -6.70
CA SER A 85 8.48 -1.73 -5.27
C SER A 85 7.83 -0.42 -4.82
N GLY A 86 7.06 -0.47 -3.72
CA GLY A 86 6.24 0.65 -3.26
C GLY A 86 4.83 0.70 -3.86
N GLY A 87 4.57 -0.08 -4.92
CA GLY A 87 3.26 -0.21 -5.54
C GLY A 87 2.26 -0.97 -4.67
N PRO A 88 0.95 -0.79 -4.91
CA PRO A 88 -0.09 -1.41 -4.09
C PRO A 88 -0.34 -2.86 -4.48
N ILE A 89 -0.64 -3.69 -3.47
CA ILE A 89 -1.41 -4.91 -3.64
C ILE A 89 -2.77 -4.71 -2.97
N VAL A 90 -3.84 -4.95 -3.72
CA VAL A 90 -5.21 -4.63 -3.31
C VAL A 90 -6.08 -5.87 -3.22
N VAL A 91 -7.10 -5.80 -2.37
CA VAL A 91 -8.26 -6.71 -2.38
C VAL A 91 -9.47 -5.94 -2.89
N THR A 92 -10.32 -6.61 -3.68
CA THR A 92 -11.59 -6.06 -4.14
C THR A 92 -12.73 -6.64 -3.28
N GLU A 93 -13.43 -5.79 -2.54
CA GLU A 93 -14.61 -6.16 -1.76
C GLU A 93 -15.86 -5.51 -2.34
N VAL A 94 -16.78 -6.32 -2.86
CA VAL A 94 -18.04 -5.92 -3.49
C VAL A 94 -17.85 -4.98 -4.69
N LYS A 95 -17.57 -3.70 -4.45
CA LYS A 95 -17.34 -2.65 -5.46
C LYS A 95 -16.12 -1.77 -5.13
N ASP A 96 -15.53 -1.92 -3.96
CA ASP A 96 -14.43 -1.10 -3.50
C ASP A 96 -13.12 -1.89 -3.56
N GLU A 97 -12.02 -1.17 -3.82
CA GLU A 97 -10.67 -1.71 -3.73
C GLU A 97 -9.97 -1.14 -2.51
N PHE A 98 -9.30 -2.02 -1.77
CA PHE A 98 -8.56 -1.66 -0.58
C PHE A 98 -7.11 -2.11 -0.71
N VAL A 99 -6.18 -1.19 -0.45
CA VAL A 99 -4.76 -1.52 -0.30
C VAL A 99 -4.59 -2.31 1.00
N VAL A 100 -4.02 -3.51 0.87
CA VAL A 100 -3.73 -4.43 1.99
C VAL A 100 -2.24 -4.70 2.15
N GLY A 101 -1.45 -4.29 1.16
CA GLY A 101 -0.01 -4.49 1.15
C GLY A 101 0.72 -3.49 0.25
N VAL A 102 2.04 -3.47 0.40
CA VAL A 102 2.95 -2.72 -0.47
C VAL A 102 3.99 -3.68 -1.02
N VAL A 103 4.23 -3.65 -2.33
CA VAL A 103 5.27 -4.46 -2.98
C VAL A 103 6.62 -4.16 -2.34
N SER A 104 7.33 -5.20 -1.90
CA SER A 104 8.60 -5.06 -1.19
C SER A 104 9.74 -5.70 -1.96
N TRP A 105 9.77 -7.03 -2.04
CA TRP A 105 10.86 -7.78 -2.64
C TRP A 105 10.40 -9.19 -3.10
N GLY A 106 11.28 -9.90 -3.79
CA GLY A 106 11.07 -11.28 -4.25
C GLY A 106 12.39 -11.88 -4.76
N TYR A 107 12.37 -13.16 -5.12
CA TYR A 107 13.51 -13.83 -5.77
C TYR A 107 13.19 -14.06 -7.25
N GLY A 108 13.76 -13.23 -8.13
CA GLY A 108 13.33 -13.18 -9.53
C GLY A 108 11.89 -12.67 -9.66
N CYS A 109 11.27 -12.85 -10.82
CA CYS A 109 9.86 -12.49 -11.06
C CYS A 109 9.13 -13.60 -11.81
N GLY A 110 7.92 -13.94 -11.35
CA GLY A 110 7.03 -14.85 -12.07
C GLY A 110 7.54 -16.28 -12.14
N GLU A 111 8.48 -16.65 -11.26
CA GLU A 111 9.03 -18.00 -11.19
C GLU A 111 8.07 -18.95 -10.46
N ASP A 112 8.02 -20.21 -10.91
CA ASP A 112 7.21 -21.22 -10.22
C ASP A 112 7.69 -21.41 -8.78
N LYS A 113 6.74 -21.47 -7.84
CA LYS A 113 6.98 -21.65 -6.39
C LYS A 113 7.74 -20.52 -5.69
N LYS A 114 8.11 -19.42 -6.36
CA LYS A 114 8.70 -18.23 -5.74
C LYS A 114 7.67 -17.10 -5.68
N PRO A 115 7.03 -16.86 -4.52
CA PRO A 115 6.07 -15.78 -4.37
C PRO A 115 6.77 -14.42 -4.19
N GLY A 116 6.07 -13.35 -4.56
CA GLY A 116 6.39 -11.99 -4.16
C GLY A 116 6.16 -11.78 -2.66
N VAL A 117 6.88 -10.83 -2.09
CA VAL A 117 6.81 -10.44 -0.68
C VAL A 117 6.34 -8.99 -0.56
N TYR A 118 5.36 -8.80 0.30
CA TYR A 118 4.65 -7.54 0.48
C TYR A 118 4.70 -7.14 1.96
N VAL A 119 4.79 -5.83 2.23
CA VAL A 119 4.58 -5.29 3.57
C VAL A 119 3.13 -5.55 3.97
N ARG A 120 2.90 -6.06 5.18
CA ARG A 120 1.59 -6.40 5.73
C ARG A 120 0.99 -5.19 6.45
N LEU A 121 -0.02 -4.55 5.87
CA LEU A 121 -0.68 -3.39 6.53
C LEU A 121 -1.32 -3.78 7.86
N SER A 122 -1.86 -5.00 7.97
CA SER A 122 -2.47 -5.49 9.21
C SER A 122 -1.48 -5.75 10.35
N ASP A 123 -0.17 -5.61 10.12
CA ASP A 123 0.82 -5.69 11.19
C ASP A 123 0.68 -4.48 12.13
N PRO A 124 0.66 -4.66 13.46
CA PRO A 124 0.44 -3.57 14.40
C PRO A 124 1.44 -2.41 14.29
N GLU A 125 2.73 -2.70 14.03
CA GLU A 125 3.74 -1.65 13.94
C GLU A 125 3.55 -0.84 12.65
N VAL A 126 3.24 -1.51 11.54
CA VAL A 126 2.94 -0.87 10.25
C VAL A 126 1.66 -0.05 10.35
N ARG A 127 0.60 -0.62 10.92
CA ARG A 127 -0.69 0.05 11.14
C ARG A 127 -0.51 1.31 11.98
N ASN A 128 0.16 1.22 13.13
CA ASN A 128 0.36 2.35 14.02
C ASN A 128 1.16 3.46 13.33
N PHE A 129 2.22 3.09 12.60
CA PHE A 129 3.02 4.03 11.82
C PHE A 129 2.18 4.79 10.78
N ILE A 130 1.23 4.13 10.10
CA ILE A 130 0.38 4.80 9.11
C ILE A 130 -0.70 5.64 9.80
N GLN A 131 -1.36 5.09 10.82
CA GLN A 131 -2.49 5.73 11.49
C GLN A 131 -2.15 7.10 12.10
N GLN A 132 -0.94 7.29 12.61
CA GLN A 132 -0.53 8.60 13.14
C GLN A 132 -0.62 9.73 12.11
N TYR A 133 -0.45 9.44 10.82
CA TYR A 133 -0.55 10.43 9.74
C TYR A 133 -1.96 10.57 9.13
N LEU A 134 -2.84 9.61 9.43
CA LEU A 134 -4.25 9.65 9.04
C LEU A 134 -5.07 10.44 10.06
N ASN A 135 -4.77 10.26 11.35
CA ASN A 135 -5.52 10.86 12.44
C ASN A 135 -5.05 12.29 12.78
N SER A 136 -3.86 12.70 12.36
CA SER A 136 -3.31 14.04 12.65
C SER A 136 -3.92 15.17 11.78
N LYS A 137 -5.13 15.00 11.24
CA LYS A 137 -5.75 15.97 10.31
C LYS A 137 -7.15 16.45 10.74
N SER A 138 -7.58 16.20 11.98
CA SER A 138 -8.87 16.67 12.49
C SER A 138 -8.84 17.97 13.29
N ASP A 139 -7.65 18.54 13.57
CA ASP A 139 -7.53 19.56 14.63
C ASP A 139 -7.05 20.94 14.12
N ASP A 140 -6.98 21.17 12.80
CA ASP A 140 -6.56 22.46 12.20
C ASP A 140 -7.76 23.28 11.62
N ASP A 141 -9.00 22.98 12.01
CA ASP A 141 -10.21 23.68 11.52
C ASP A 141 -11.10 24.10 12.70
N ASP A 142 -10.57 24.95 13.58
CA ASP A 142 -11.36 25.66 14.60
C ASP A 142 -11.00 27.16 14.57
N GLY A 143 -11.84 27.93 13.85
CA GLY A 143 -12.37 29.21 14.33
C GLY A 143 -11.61 30.49 14.00
N ASP A 144 -11.63 30.93 12.75
CA ASP A 144 -11.68 32.37 12.43
C ASP A 144 -13.14 32.71 12.06
N ASP A 145 -13.93 33.13 13.05
CA ASP A 145 -15.13 33.95 12.83
C ASP A 145 -14.81 35.35 13.40
N ASP A 146 -14.92 36.31 12.50
CA ASP A 146 -14.57 37.73 12.63
C ASP A 146 -15.45 38.52 13.62
N ASP A 147 -14.96 39.74 13.92
CA ASP A 147 -15.71 40.99 14.18
C ASP A 147 -15.44 41.65 15.56
N ASP A 148 -14.49 42.61 15.57
CA ASP A 148 -14.81 44.05 15.62
C ASP A 148 -13.61 44.85 16.17
N ASP A 149 -12.85 45.47 15.26
CA ASP A 149 -12.02 46.63 15.59
C ASP A 149 -12.38 47.81 14.66
N ASP A 150 -12.41 48.99 15.28
CA ASP A 150 -12.15 50.32 14.73
C ASP A 150 -13.31 51.32 14.43
N ASP A 151 -13.56 52.15 15.47
CA ASP A 151 -13.13 53.57 15.51
C ASP A 151 -14.16 54.68 15.15
N TYR A 152 -14.41 55.64 16.07
CA TYR A 152 -14.02 57.07 15.93
C TYR A 152 -14.66 58.04 16.98
N ALA A 153 -13.82 58.99 17.39
CA ALA A 153 -14.08 60.38 17.82
C ALA A 153 -14.51 60.73 19.27
N GLY A 154 -13.59 61.39 19.96
CA GLY A 154 -13.88 62.23 21.13
C GLY A 154 -14.56 63.57 20.78
N ARG A 155 -15.27 64.12 21.76
CA ARG A 155 -15.57 65.55 21.89
C ARG A 155 -15.97 65.89 23.33
N SER A 156 -15.16 66.79 23.91
CA SER A 156 -15.45 67.78 24.97
C SER A 156 -15.87 67.30 26.37
#